data_AF-A0A0Q6B188-F1
#
_entry.id   AF-A0A0Q6B188-F1
#
_cell.length_a   1.000
_cell.length_b   1.000
_cell.length_c   1.000
_cell.angle_alpha   90.00
_cell.angle_beta   90.00
_cell.angle_gamma   90.00
#
_symmetry.space_group_name_H-M   'P 1'
#
loop_
_entity.id
_entity.type
_entity.pdbx_description
1 polymer ?
#
loop_
_entity_poly.entity_id
_entity_poly.type
_entity_poly.pdbx_seq_one_letter_code
_entity_poly.pdbx_strand_id
1 'polypeptide(L)'
;MQSGAWWATSHGNARRTALGATAVVVLLAMISWLIWISPSDNVVRSAVTEVTGVDPSINVSSLKADRSALLDQLVSAKKQLAESKAALADVQQQAWTSEGQLTAAQAKLASAESALAQAQSAADAGGGAGSGAAGTATGGRGNGASGGSGSGGTGSNGSTGGGATGPVTVETPSLGSIVDPESRYFGLFTDQAPFNWATYDAQEAAVGSEANMVGYFQGFDQEFRADAVRSSWSRGKLPVLTWESQPIKAGNNEPEQPDYSLTKIIDGSFDSYLTTYADDIVANGMPLALRFDHEMNGTWYPWSTDYGNSKGAVNGNGPGDYVKAWQHVHDLFERQGANDLVAWIWAPTRIDRLATGKTGGSDHTTQAFLASLYPGADYVDIVGMSGYYRPPYDDKSQPTFDSTFGATLKQLRAIAPGKNILLAEIGASETGGSSDPTATSEKAQWFNSLFDALANPANADIIGFSYFDLVATTVVDEVRSTNDWRLTSRSDSLAAFTAGITRRDVGYDLQPSP
;
A
#
# COMPACT_ATOMS: atom_id res chain seq x y z
N MET A 1 -60.17 -22.03 -16.57
CA MET A 1 -59.95 -22.41 -17.99
C MET A 1 -60.87 -21.51 -18.81
N GLN A 2 -60.47 -20.64 -19.73
CA GLN A 2 -59.25 -20.46 -20.52
C GLN A 2 -58.90 -18.96 -20.64
N SER A 3 -57.60 -18.74 -20.85
CA SER A 3 -56.90 -17.47 -21.06
C SER A 3 -57.04 -16.94 -22.50
N GLY A 4 -56.87 -15.64 -22.71
CA GLY A 4 -56.68 -15.04 -24.03
C GLY A 4 -56.04 -13.66 -23.93
N ALA A 5 -54.72 -13.59 -24.10
CA ALA A 5 -53.93 -12.36 -24.14
C ALA A 5 -54.03 -11.69 -25.54
N TRP A 6 -54.04 -10.35 -25.56
CA TRP A 6 -54.05 -9.54 -26.78
C TRP A 6 -52.73 -8.75 -26.87
N TRP A 7 -51.85 -9.16 -27.78
CA TRP A 7 -50.79 -8.31 -28.33
C TRP A 7 -50.75 -8.54 -29.84
N ALA A 8 -50.82 -7.45 -30.62
CA ALA A 8 -50.39 -7.45 -32.00
C ALA A 8 -49.53 -6.18 -32.23
N THR A 9 -48.25 -6.38 -32.48
CA THR A 9 -47.35 -5.33 -33.01
C THR A 9 -46.70 -5.87 -34.28
N SER A 10 -46.77 -5.08 -35.36
CA SER A 10 -46.44 -5.48 -36.72
C SER A 10 -44.92 -5.63 -36.94
N HIS A 11 -44.48 -6.77 -37.49
CA HIS A 11 -43.09 -7.06 -37.88
C HIS A 11 -42.69 -6.53 -39.28
N GLY A 12 -43.17 -5.35 -39.69
CA GLY A 12 -42.91 -4.83 -41.04
C GLY A 12 -41.59 -4.07 -41.24
N ASN A 13 -41.13 -3.30 -40.23
CA ASN A 13 -40.09 -2.29 -40.45
C ASN A 13 -38.73 -2.56 -39.76
N ALA A 14 -38.64 -3.53 -38.84
CA ALA A 14 -37.41 -3.77 -38.08
C ALA A 14 -36.23 -4.24 -38.95
N ARG A 15 -36.48 -4.99 -40.03
CA ARG A 15 -35.41 -5.45 -40.94
C ARG A 15 -34.79 -4.32 -41.76
N ARG A 16 -35.57 -3.29 -42.13
CA ARG A 16 -35.07 -2.15 -42.91
C ARG A 16 -34.26 -1.18 -42.06
N THR A 17 -34.65 -0.98 -40.80
CA THR A 17 -33.90 -0.16 -39.84
C THR A 17 -32.61 -0.84 -39.39
N ALA A 18 -32.62 -2.17 -39.20
CA ALA A 18 -31.42 -2.94 -38.92
C ALA A 18 -30.42 -2.93 -40.10
N LEU A 19 -30.90 -3.09 -41.34
CA LEU A 19 -30.05 -2.99 -42.53
C LEU A 19 -29.45 -1.58 -42.70
N GLY A 20 -30.20 -0.52 -42.39
CA GLY A 20 -29.71 0.85 -42.41
C GLY A 20 -28.64 1.13 -41.35
N ALA A 21 -28.84 0.67 -40.11
CA ALA A 21 -27.86 0.83 -39.03
C ALA A 21 -26.56 0.04 -39.29
N THR A 22 -26.67 -1.19 -39.79
CA THR A 22 -25.49 -1.99 -40.18
C THR A 22 -24.74 -1.35 -41.35
N ALA A 23 -25.44 -0.78 -42.33
CA ALA A 23 -24.79 -0.08 -43.45
C ALA A 23 -24.01 1.15 -42.97
N VAL A 24 -24.53 1.91 -42.00
CA VAL A 24 -23.83 3.08 -41.42
C VAL A 24 -22.62 2.65 -40.59
N VAL A 25 -22.75 1.60 -39.77
CA VAL A 25 -21.62 1.07 -38.97
C VAL A 25 -20.52 0.51 -39.88
N VAL A 26 -20.88 -0.17 -40.95
CA VAL A 26 -19.91 -0.66 -41.95
C VAL A 26 -19.25 0.51 -42.70
N LEU A 27 -20.01 1.57 -43.02
CA LEU A 27 -19.45 2.77 -43.65
C LEU A 27 -18.46 3.50 -42.72
N LEU A 28 -18.80 3.64 -41.44
CA LEU A 28 -17.94 4.25 -40.43
C LEU A 28 -16.70 3.41 -40.14
N ALA A 29 -16.84 2.08 -40.08
CA ALA A 29 -15.71 1.17 -39.94
C ALA A 29 -14.79 1.21 -41.17
N MET A 30 -15.35 1.31 -42.39
CA MET A 30 -14.56 1.49 -43.61
C MET A 30 -13.84 2.84 -43.66
N ILE A 31 -14.47 3.93 -43.17
CA ILE A 31 -13.83 5.25 -43.06
C ILE A 31 -12.69 5.20 -42.04
N SER A 32 -12.91 4.65 -40.84
CA SER A 32 -11.84 4.46 -39.84
C SER A 32 -10.72 3.57 -40.35
N TRP A 33 -11.05 2.50 -41.09
CA TRP A 33 -10.07 1.62 -41.72
C TRP A 33 -9.25 2.34 -42.81
N LEU A 34 -9.90 3.15 -43.66
CA LEU A 34 -9.23 3.97 -44.68
C LEU A 34 -8.34 5.07 -44.11
N ILE A 35 -8.66 5.60 -42.93
CA ILE A 35 -7.85 6.62 -42.24
C ILE A 35 -6.59 5.99 -41.61
N TRP A 36 -6.68 4.75 -41.12
CA TRP A 36 -5.61 4.14 -40.32
C TRP A 36 -4.75 3.10 -41.06
N ILE A 37 -5.21 2.56 -42.19
CA ILE A 37 -4.52 1.45 -42.92
C ILE A 37 -4.14 1.82 -44.38
N SER A 38 -4.43 3.03 -44.85
CA SER A 38 -4.12 3.46 -46.23
C SER A 38 -2.66 3.92 -46.40
N PRO A 39 -2.01 3.65 -47.57
CA PRO A 39 -0.67 4.18 -47.91
C PRO A 39 -0.61 5.72 -47.87
N SER A 40 0.59 6.27 -47.77
CA SER A 40 0.92 7.68 -47.51
C SER A 40 0.27 8.75 -48.43
N ASP A 41 -0.38 8.35 -49.54
CA ASP A 41 -0.91 9.25 -50.58
C ASP A 41 -2.45 9.19 -50.69
N ASN A 42 -3.19 9.31 -49.58
CA ASN A 42 -4.65 9.32 -49.57
C ASN A 42 -5.25 10.75 -49.56
N VAL A 43 -6.25 10.96 -50.40
CA VAL A 43 -7.02 12.20 -50.62
C VAL A 43 -7.68 12.73 -49.33
N VAL A 44 -8.06 11.85 -48.40
CA VAL A 44 -8.67 12.23 -47.11
C VAL A 44 -7.65 12.94 -46.20
N ARG A 45 -6.38 12.52 -46.25
CA ARG A 45 -5.30 13.13 -45.47
C ARG A 45 -4.98 14.53 -46.00
N SER A 46 -4.97 14.68 -47.32
CA SER A 46 -4.80 15.97 -47.99
C SER A 46 -5.91 16.96 -47.62
N ALA A 47 -7.16 16.50 -47.56
CA ALA A 47 -8.29 17.33 -47.15
C ALA A 47 -8.24 17.73 -45.66
N VAL A 48 -7.73 16.87 -44.77
CA VAL A 48 -7.54 17.22 -43.35
C VAL A 48 -6.39 18.20 -43.18
N THR A 49 -5.25 18.01 -43.87
CA THR A 49 -4.11 18.93 -43.81
C THR A 49 -4.42 20.30 -44.40
N GLU A 50 -5.26 20.37 -45.43
CA GLU A 50 -5.73 21.63 -46.04
C GLU A 50 -6.69 22.40 -45.12
N VAL A 51 -7.42 21.70 -44.24
CA VAL A 51 -8.37 22.32 -43.30
C VAL A 51 -7.72 22.68 -41.95
N THR A 52 -6.74 21.91 -41.47
CA THR A 52 -6.16 22.08 -40.12
C THR A 52 -4.73 22.63 -40.11
N GLY A 53 -4.01 22.59 -41.24
CA GLY A 53 -2.61 23.01 -41.31
C GLY A 53 -1.62 22.14 -40.53
N VAL A 54 -2.05 20.99 -40.00
CA VAL A 54 -1.22 20.11 -39.17
C VAL A 54 -1.09 18.73 -39.82
N ASP A 55 0.15 18.28 -40.04
CA ASP A 55 0.48 16.90 -40.42
C ASP A 55 0.46 16.00 -39.17
N PRO A 56 -0.45 15.02 -39.07
CA PRO A 56 -0.55 14.14 -37.90
C PRO A 56 0.64 13.18 -37.72
N SER A 57 1.50 13.00 -38.72
CA SER A 57 2.70 12.14 -38.62
C SER A 57 3.94 12.85 -38.09
N ILE A 58 3.94 14.18 -38.00
CA ILE A 58 5.08 14.92 -37.44
C ILE A 58 4.66 15.49 -36.08
N ASN A 59 4.72 14.65 -35.04
CA ASN A 59 5.42 14.99 -33.79
C ASN A 59 5.31 13.93 -32.68
N VAL A 60 4.50 12.87 -32.79
CA VAL A 60 4.30 11.97 -31.63
C VAL A 60 5.56 11.12 -31.35
N SER A 61 6.22 10.60 -32.39
CA SER A 61 7.42 9.77 -32.22
C SER A 61 8.63 10.59 -31.78
N SER A 62 8.82 11.79 -32.33
CA SER A 62 9.87 12.73 -31.91
C SER A 62 9.63 13.24 -30.50
N LEU A 63 8.40 13.63 -30.13
CA LEU A 63 8.09 14.05 -28.77
C LEU A 63 8.24 12.92 -27.75
N LYS A 64 7.92 11.67 -28.13
CA LYS A 64 8.19 10.51 -27.26
C LYS A 64 9.69 10.28 -27.07
N ALA A 65 10.50 10.42 -28.13
CA ALA A 65 11.95 10.31 -28.05
C ALA A 65 12.56 11.44 -27.21
N ASP A 66 12.12 12.68 -27.42
CA ASP A 66 12.57 13.85 -26.66
C ASP A 66 12.16 13.76 -25.18
N ARG A 67 10.93 13.30 -24.91
CA ARG A 67 10.46 13.01 -23.54
C ARG A 67 11.31 11.93 -22.88
N SER A 68 11.59 10.83 -23.57
CA SER A 68 12.46 9.76 -23.05
C SER A 68 13.85 10.28 -22.72
N ALA A 69 14.46 11.09 -23.60
CA ALA A 69 15.77 11.67 -23.38
C ALA A 69 15.78 12.64 -22.19
N LEU A 70 14.71 13.43 -22.00
CA LEU A 70 14.57 14.30 -20.83
C LEU A 70 14.37 13.52 -19.54
N LEU A 71 13.63 12.41 -19.58
CA LEU A 71 13.44 11.54 -18.41
C LEU A 71 14.74 10.81 -18.02
N ASP A 72 15.54 10.35 -19.00
CA ASP A 72 16.88 9.80 -18.73
C ASP A 72 17.81 10.83 -18.06
N GLN A 73 17.74 12.10 -18.48
CA GLN A 73 18.48 13.19 -17.83
C GLN A 73 18.00 13.43 -16.40
N LEU A 74 16.69 13.34 -16.15
CA LEU A 74 16.09 13.54 -14.83
C LEU A 74 16.48 12.40 -13.85
N VAL A 75 16.45 11.16 -14.30
CA VAL A 75 16.93 10.00 -13.53
C VAL A 75 18.42 10.15 -13.17
N SER A 76 19.24 10.56 -14.14
CA SER A 76 20.66 10.82 -13.91
C SER A 76 20.89 11.93 -12.87
N ALA A 77 20.12 13.02 -12.94
CA ALA A 77 20.19 14.10 -11.97
C ALA A 77 19.71 13.69 -10.56
N LYS A 78 18.65 12.89 -10.45
CA LYS A 78 18.18 12.33 -9.17
C LYS A 78 19.24 11.42 -8.53
N LYS A 79 19.93 10.60 -9.32
CA LYS A 79 21.05 9.78 -8.84
C LYS A 79 22.20 10.63 -8.28
N GLN A 80 22.59 11.69 -8.99
CA GLN A 80 23.62 12.63 -8.51
C GLN A 80 23.19 13.34 -7.21
N LEU A 81 21.90 13.63 -7.05
CA LEU A 81 21.36 14.21 -5.81
C LEU A 81 21.41 13.21 -4.65
N ALA A 82 21.08 11.94 -4.88
CA ALA A 82 21.18 10.88 -3.88
C ALA A 82 22.64 10.66 -3.43
N GLU A 83 23.58 10.62 -4.37
CA GLU A 83 25.02 10.55 -4.09
C GLU A 83 25.49 11.77 -3.26
N SER A 84 24.99 12.96 -3.58
CA SER A 84 25.29 14.19 -2.82
C SER A 84 24.71 14.17 -1.41
N LYS A 85 23.50 13.62 -1.22
CA LYS A 85 22.88 13.44 0.10
C LYS A 85 23.63 12.41 0.95
N ALA A 86 24.09 11.31 0.35
CA ALA A 86 24.92 10.33 1.03
C ALA A 86 26.26 10.96 1.49
N ALA A 87 26.90 11.76 0.62
CA ALA A 87 28.09 12.51 0.99
C ALA A 87 27.84 13.51 2.14
N LEU A 88 26.67 14.15 2.17
CA LEU A 88 26.28 15.05 3.26
C LEU A 88 26.06 14.30 4.59
N ALA A 89 25.45 13.12 4.53
CA ALA A 89 25.28 12.26 5.71
C ALA A 89 26.62 11.80 6.29
N ASP A 90 27.58 11.46 5.45
CA ASP A 90 28.96 11.14 5.87
C ASP A 90 29.64 12.33 6.55
N VAL A 91 29.49 13.55 6.01
CA VAL A 91 30.01 14.78 6.63
C VAL A 91 29.34 15.04 7.98
N GLN A 92 28.03 14.82 8.09
CA GLN A 92 27.29 14.99 9.35
C GLN A 92 27.71 13.95 10.41
N GLN A 93 27.97 12.71 10.00
CA GLN A 93 28.49 11.66 10.89
C GLN A 93 29.92 11.97 11.38
N GLN A 94 30.76 12.55 10.52
CA GLN A 94 32.08 13.06 10.91
C GLN A 94 31.98 14.21 11.92
N ALA A 95 31.01 15.12 11.76
CA ALA A 95 30.76 16.21 12.71
C ALA A 95 30.33 15.67 14.09
N TRP A 96 29.42 14.70 14.13
CA TRP A 96 29.01 14.04 15.39
C TRP A 96 30.15 13.28 16.07
N THR A 97 31.01 12.61 15.29
CA THR A 97 32.22 11.95 15.82
C THR A 97 33.17 12.99 16.42
N SER A 98 33.32 14.15 15.79
CA SER A 98 34.15 15.26 16.27
C SER A 98 33.60 15.88 17.55
N GLU A 99 32.28 16.03 17.67
CA GLU A 99 31.58 16.52 18.87
C GLU A 99 31.67 15.52 20.03
N GLY A 100 31.58 14.22 19.74
CA GLY A 100 31.84 13.16 20.70
C GLY A 100 33.29 13.15 21.21
N GLN A 101 34.27 13.38 20.32
CA GLN A 101 35.67 13.55 20.70
C GLN A 101 35.89 14.81 21.55
N LEU A 102 35.19 15.92 21.24
CA LEU A 102 35.22 17.15 22.04
C LEU A 102 34.64 16.92 23.45
N THR A 103 33.51 16.21 23.54
CA THR A 103 32.86 15.85 24.80
C THR A 103 33.76 14.92 25.64
N ALA A 104 34.40 13.95 24.99
CA ALA A 104 35.37 13.06 25.65
C ALA A 104 36.63 13.82 26.13
N ALA A 105 37.10 14.81 25.35
CA ALA A 105 38.20 15.68 25.75
C ALA A 105 37.81 16.58 26.95
N GLN A 106 36.59 17.14 26.96
CA GLN A 106 36.04 17.91 28.07
C GLN A 106 35.87 17.05 29.33
N ALA A 107 35.40 15.80 29.19
CA ALA A 107 35.29 14.86 30.31
C ALA A 107 36.67 14.49 30.88
N LYS A 108 37.68 14.30 30.02
CA LYS A 108 39.06 14.11 30.47
C LYS A 108 39.61 15.34 31.18
N LEU A 109 39.33 16.54 30.68
CA LEU A 109 39.70 17.80 31.33
C LEU A 109 39.07 17.91 32.73
N ALA A 110 37.76 17.69 32.84
CA ALA A 110 37.05 17.69 34.12
C ALA A 110 37.58 16.62 35.09
N SER A 111 37.96 15.44 34.59
CA SER A 111 38.59 14.40 35.41
C SER A 111 39.97 14.80 35.90
N ALA A 112 40.76 15.50 35.09
CA ALA A 112 42.07 16.02 35.47
C ALA A 112 41.95 17.17 36.48
N GLU A 113 40.96 18.04 36.32
CA GLU A 113 40.64 19.10 37.29
C GLU A 113 40.18 18.51 38.64
N SER A 114 39.34 17.47 38.61
CA SER A 114 38.91 16.75 39.82
C SER A 114 40.07 16.03 40.51
N ALA A 115 40.95 15.39 39.74
CA ALA A 115 42.16 14.76 40.28
C ALA A 115 43.11 15.79 40.91
N LEU A 116 43.24 16.98 40.30
CA LEU A 116 44.01 18.08 40.86
C LEU A 116 43.38 18.60 42.16
N ALA A 117 42.06 18.78 42.18
CA ALA A 117 41.32 19.21 43.38
C ALA A 117 41.40 18.18 44.50
N GLN A 118 41.41 16.87 44.19
CA GLN A 118 41.62 15.81 45.18
C GLN A 118 43.06 15.76 45.69
N ALA A 119 44.05 16.01 44.84
CA ALA A 119 45.44 16.13 45.27
C ALA A 119 45.66 17.35 46.19
N GLN A 120 44.98 18.46 45.90
CA GLN A 120 44.95 19.65 46.77
C GLN A 120 44.18 19.38 48.08
N SER A 121 43.02 18.72 48.01
CA SER A 121 42.22 18.36 49.19
C SER A 121 42.91 17.30 50.06
N ALA A 122 43.72 16.41 49.49
CA ALA A 122 44.56 15.48 50.24
C ALA A 122 45.74 16.20 50.92
N ALA A 123 46.19 17.33 50.37
CA ALA A 123 47.11 18.23 51.05
C ALA A 123 46.41 19.03 52.18
N ASP A 124 45.12 19.35 52.04
CA ASP A 124 44.32 20.10 53.02
C ASP A 124 43.68 19.25 54.13
N ALA A 125 43.29 17.99 53.85
CA ALA A 125 42.72 17.04 54.81
C ALA A 125 43.73 16.52 55.86
N GLY A 126 44.98 17.00 55.79
CA GLY A 126 45.91 17.02 56.93
C GLY A 126 45.49 17.98 58.05
N GLY A 127 44.42 18.76 57.91
CA GLY A 127 43.97 19.72 58.93
C GLY A 127 42.45 19.89 59.06
N GLY A 128 41.87 19.37 60.15
CA GLY A 128 40.79 20.06 60.86
C GLY A 128 39.35 19.51 60.74
N ALA A 129 38.75 19.26 61.91
CA ALA A 129 37.38 18.78 62.14
C ALA A 129 36.40 19.93 62.52
N GLY A 130 35.08 19.72 62.37
CA GLY A 130 34.06 20.55 63.07
C GLY A 130 32.60 20.53 62.56
N SER A 131 31.75 19.74 63.21
CA SER A 131 30.32 19.90 63.61
C SER A 131 29.27 20.75 62.84
N GLY A 132 28.03 20.22 62.71
CA GLY A 132 26.81 20.92 63.22
C GLY A 132 25.50 21.02 62.38
N ALA A 133 24.57 20.08 62.60
CA ALA A 133 23.08 20.16 62.78
C ALA A 133 22.07 21.04 61.95
N ALA A 134 21.09 20.35 61.34
CA ALA A 134 19.59 20.38 61.44
C ALA A 134 18.68 21.65 61.26
N GLY A 135 17.51 21.46 60.61
CA GLY A 135 16.28 22.28 60.75
C GLY A 135 15.21 22.17 59.64
N THR A 136 13.91 22.24 59.96
CA THR A 136 12.71 21.66 59.28
C THR A 136 11.64 22.67 58.74
N ALA A 137 10.72 22.18 57.86
CA ALA A 137 9.24 22.38 57.81
C ALA A 137 8.49 23.45 56.92
N THR A 138 7.68 22.92 55.96
CA THR A 138 6.23 23.10 55.57
C THR A 138 5.47 24.43 55.31
N GLY A 139 4.59 24.42 54.27
CA GLY A 139 3.16 24.86 54.36
C GLY A 139 2.46 25.53 53.14
N GLY A 140 1.21 25.12 52.80
CA GLY A 140 0.11 26.02 52.36
C GLY A 140 -0.61 25.81 50.99
N ARG A 141 -1.96 25.69 50.99
CA ARG A 141 -2.94 25.61 49.86
C ARG A 141 -3.95 26.78 49.91
N GLY A 142 -4.67 27.09 48.81
CA GLY A 142 -5.90 27.92 48.81
C GLY A 142 -6.67 27.99 47.46
N ASN A 143 -8.01 27.88 47.52
CA ASN A 143 -9.04 27.77 46.44
C ASN A 143 -9.56 29.12 45.86
N GLY A 144 -10.35 29.05 44.77
CA GLY A 144 -11.43 30.03 44.43
C GLY A 144 -12.01 29.92 43.01
N ALA A 145 -13.32 30.10 42.81
CA ALA A 145 -14.13 29.67 41.65
C ALA A 145 -14.98 30.77 40.94
N SER A 146 -15.56 30.41 39.77
CA SER A 146 -16.94 30.70 39.26
C SER A 146 -17.21 31.62 38.03
N GLY A 147 -18.12 31.13 37.15
CA GLY A 147 -19.12 31.83 36.28
C GLY A 147 -18.68 32.36 34.90
N GLY A 148 -19.41 32.28 33.76
CA GLY A 148 -20.74 31.79 33.35
C GLY A 148 -21.08 32.18 31.87
N SER A 149 -21.79 31.28 31.16
CA SER A 149 -22.74 31.34 30.00
C SER A 149 -22.67 32.35 28.80
N GLY A 150 -22.86 31.81 27.56
CA GLY A 150 -24.04 32.16 26.71
C GLY A 150 -23.87 32.46 25.19
N SER A 151 -24.61 31.69 24.33
CA SER A 151 -25.14 31.97 22.95
C SER A 151 -24.15 32.05 21.76
N GLY A 152 -24.36 31.52 20.54
CA GLY A 152 -25.53 31.05 19.79
C GLY A 152 -25.59 31.77 18.43
N GLY A 153 -25.49 31.07 17.30
CA GLY A 153 -25.58 31.65 15.94
C GLY A 153 -25.65 30.60 14.82
N THR A 154 -26.72 30.66 14.03
CA THR A 154 -27.10 29.74 12.93
C THR A 154 -26.97 30.40 11.55
N GLY A 155 -26.51 29.62 10.57
CA GLY A 155 -27.13 29.52 9.24
C GLY A 155 -26.48 30.26 8.06
N SER A 156 -26.12 29.51 7.01
CA SER A 156 -26.56 29.82 5.63
C SER A 156 -26.38 28.62 4.70
N ASN A 157 -27.51 28.12 4.22
CA ASN A 157 -27.67 27.12 3.17
C ASN A 157 -27.61 27.83 1.81
N GLY A 158 -26.75 27.38 0.89
CA GLY A 158 -26.62 27.93 -0.46
C GLY A 158 -26.86 26.84 -1.50
N SER A 159 -28.07 26.78 -2.03
CA SER A 159 -28.47 25.95 -3.17
C SER A 159 -28.55 26.82 -4.43
N THR A 160 -27.73 26.49 -5.43
CA THR A 160 -27.83 26.89 -6.85
C THR A 160 -27.24 25.70 -7.62
N GLY A 161 -27.95 24.95 -8.46
CA GLY A 161 -28.62 25.37 -9.68
C GLY A 161 -28.02 24.51 -10.81
N GLY A 162 -28.80 23.59 -11.37
CA GLY A 162 -28.34 22.58 -12.32
C GLY A 162 -27.74 23.18 -13.60
N GLY A 163 -26.46 22.90 -13.84
CA GLY A 163 -25.76 23.09 -15.11
C GLY A 163 -25.53 21.75 -15.79
N ALA A 164 -25.68 21.72 -17.11
CA ALA A 164 -25.57 20.54 -17.97
C ALA A 164 -24.35 19.65 -17.64
N THR A 165 -24.59 18.35 -17.48
CA THR A 165 -23.53 17.35 -17.27
C THR A 165 -22.71 17.19 -18.54
N GLY A 166 -21.64 17.98 -18.67
CA GLY A 166 -20.44 17.49 -19.35
C GLY A 166 -19.93 16.22 -18.67
N PRO A 167 -18.95 15.50 -19.26
CA PRO A 167 -18.32 14.39 -18.58
C PRO A 167 -17.87 14.86 -17.19
N VAL A 168 -18.37 14.24 -16.13
CA VAL A 168 -17.88 14.52 -14.77
C VAL A 168 -16.44 14.06 -14.75
N THR A 169 -15.50 15.02 -14.73
CA THR A 169 -14.10 14.74 -14.48
C THR A 169 -14.00 14.22 -13.05
N VAL A 170 -13.65 12.96 -12.91
CA VAL A 170 -13.34 12.36 -11.60
C VAL A 170 -12.03 12.99 -11.13
N GLU A 171 -12.10 13.85 -10.12
CA GLU A 171 -10.91 14.40 -9.48
C GLU A 171 -10.27 13.32 -8.61
N THR A 172 -8.97 13.11 -8.79
CA THR A 172 -8.20 12.16 -7.99
C THR A 172 -7.24 12.90 -7.07
N PRO A 173 -6.99 12.42 -5.84
CA PRO A 173 -5.99 12.99 -4.94
C PRO A 173 -4.59 13.04 -5.57
N SER A 174 -3.75 13.94 -5.08
CA SER A 174 -2.33 13.94 -5.43
C SER A 174 -1.63 12.69 -4.87
N LEU A 175 -0.51 12.29 -5.48
CA LEU A 175 0.31 11.20 -4.96
C LEU A 175 0.77 11.46 -3.51
N GLY A 176 1.14 12.70 -3.18
CA GLY A 176 1.52 13.08 -1.82
C GLY A 176 0.38 12.86 -0.81
N SER A 177 -0.86 13.20 -1.18
CA SER A 177 -2.04 12.94 -0.34
C SER A 177 -2.37 11.46 -0.23
N ILE A 178 -1.97 10.64 -1.21
CA ILE A 178 -2.11 9.18 -1.12
C ILE A 178 -1.14 8.61 -0.09
N VAL A 179 0.11 9.06 -0.13
CA VAL A 179 1.22 8.57 0.71
C VAL A 179 1.11 9.08 2.15
N ASP A 180 0.63 10.31 2.34
CA ASP A 180 0.42 10.96 3.64
C ASP A 180 -1.01 11.49 3.75
N PRO A 181 -1.99 10.59 4.00
CA PRO A 181 -3.40 10.97 4.01
C PRO A 181 -3.79 11.69 5.31
N GLU A 182 -4.75 12.61 5.22
CA GLU A 182 -5.29 13.30 6.40
C GLU A 182 -6.11 12.38 7.32
N SER A 183 -6.67 11.31 6.76
CA SER A 183 -7.44 10.29 7.48
C SER A 183 -7.03 8.89 7.04
N ARG A 184 -7.23 7.90 7.92
CA ARG A 184 -6.80 6.53 7.66
C ARG A 184 -7.58 5.88 6.50
N TYR A 185 -6.92 4.98 5.80
CA TYR A 185 -7.53 4.11 4.81
C TYR A 185 -8.22 2.92 5.44
N PHE A 186 -9.46 2.68 5.04
CA PHE A 186 -10.18 1.42 5.20
C PHE A 186 -10.45 0.85 3.82
N GLY A 187 -9.84 -0.29 3.53
CA GLY A 187 -10.03 -1.00 2.27
C GLY A 187 -10.57 -2.41 2.43
N LEU A 188 -11.10 -2.93 1.32
CA LEU A 188 -11.57 -4.30 1.20
C LEU A 188 -11.00 -4.96 -0.06
N PHE A 189 -10.65 -6.24 0.06
CA PHE A 189 -10.61 -7.17 -1.06
C PHE A 189 -11.89 -8.01 -1.01
N THR A 190 -12.72 -7.93 -2.04
CA THR A 190 -13.93 -8.76 -2.18
C THR A 190 -13.94 -9.46 -3.53
N ASP A 191 -14.82 -10.45 -3.70
CA ASP A 191 -14.94 -11.14 -4.98
C ASP A 191 -15.28 -10.16 -6.11
N GLN A 192 -14.51 -10.25 -7.20
CA GLN A 192 -14.62 -9.47 -8.42
C GLN A 192 -14.47 -7.93 -8.30
N ALA A 193 -14.26 -7.35 -7.12
CA ALA A 193 -13.99 -5.91 -7.03
C ALA A 193 -12.61 -5.58 -7.63
N PRO A 194 -12.41 -4.41 -8.27
CA PRO A 194 -13.38 -3.34 -8.58
C PRO A 194 -14.13 -3.52 -9.92
N PHE A 195 -14.14 -4.73 -10.49
CA PHE A 195 -14.82 -5.05 -11.75
C PHE A 195 -16.31 -5.33 -11.56
N ASN A 196 -16.69 -5.74 -10.36
CA ASN A 196 -18.06 -5.87 -9.89
C ASN A 196 -18.12 -5.47 -8.42
N TRP A 197 -19.07 -4.59 -8.08
CA TRP A 197 -19.20 -4.00 -6.76
C TRP A 197 -20.22 -4.69 -5.85
N ALA A 198 -20.95 -5.70 -6.31
CA ALA A 198 -22.07 -6.26 -5.56
C ALA A 198 -21.67 -6.78 -4.17
N THR A 199 -20.57 -7.54 -4.07
CA THR A 199 -20.06 -8.05 -2.79
C THR A 199 -19.50 -6.91 -1.94
N TYR A 200 -18.78 -5.98 -2.56
CA TYR A 200 -18.19 -4.82 -1.91
C TYR A 200 -19.27 -3.95 -1.24
N ASP A 201 -20.29 -3.56 -2.00
CA ASP A 201 -21.42 -2.74 -1.55
C ASP A 201 -22.21 -3.44 -0.43
N ALA A 202 -22.37 -4.77 -0.52
CA ALA A 202 -23.03 -5.53 0.53
C ALA A 202 -22.23 -5.52 1.85
N GLN A 203 -20.89 -5.53 1.78
CA GLN A 203 -20.04 -5.44 2.97
C GLN A 203 -20.06 -4.03 3.57
N GLU A 204 -19.98 -2.98 2.74
CA GLU A 204 -20.10 -1.59 3.23
C GLU A 204 -21.45 -1.37 3.94
N ALA A 205 -22.54 -1.89 3.36
CA ALA A 205 -23.88 -1.83 3.96
C ALA A 205 -23.97 -2.60 5.28
N ALA A 206 -23.31 -3.76 5.39
CA ALA A 206 -23.27 -4.54 6.63
C ALA A 206 -22.45 -3.84 7.73
N VAL A 207 -21.33 -3.21 7.36
CA VAL A 207 -20.47 -2.45 8.27
C VAL A 207 -21.13 -1.14 8.71
N GLY A 208 -21.87 -0.49 7.80
CA GLY A 208 -22.46 0.83 7.97
C GLY A 208 -21.49 1.98 7.65
N SER A 209 -20.39 1.71 6.96
CA SER A 209 -19.39 2.71 6.57
C SER A 209 -18.79 2.37 5.22
N GLU A 210 -18.63 3.38 4.37
CA GLU A 210 -17.98 3.22 3.07
C GLU A 210 -16.45 3.15 3.25
N ALA A 211 -15.84 2.13 2.66
CA ALA A 211 -14.41 1.99 2.53
C ALA A 211 -13.87 2.99 1.48
N ASN A 212 -12.71 3.59 1.74
CA ASN A 212 -12.07 4.57 0.86
C ASN A 212 -10.93 3.96 0.02
N MET A 213 -10.81 2.63 0.01
CA MET A 213 -9.76 1.90 -0.71
C MET A 213 -10.27 0.54 -1.20
N VAL A 214 -9.86 0.09 -2.38
CA VAL A 214 -10.26 -1.20 -2.94
C VAL A 214 -9.05 -1.97 -3.43
N GLY A 215 -8.90 -3.21 -2.96
CA GLY A 215 -7.81 -4.09 -3.34
C GLY A 215 -8.19 -5.02 -4.48
N TYR A 216 -7.24 -5.26 -5.41
CA TYR A 216 -7.36 -6.29 -6.43
C TYR A 216 -5.98 -6.84 -6.83
N PHE A 217 -5.96 -7.96 -7.55
CA PHE A 217 -4.75 -8.66 -7.96
C PHE A 217 -4.62 -8.69 -9.48
N GLN A 218 -3.40 -8.60 -9.99
CA GLN A 218 -3.06 -8.91 -11.39
C GLN A 218 -1.72 -9.65 -11.48
N GLY A 219 -1.63 -10.54 -12.46
CA GLY A 219 -0.40 -11.23 -12.82
C GLY A 219 0.32 -10.54 -13.97
N PHE A 220 1.58 -10.94 -14.21
CA PHE A 220 2.40 -10.47 -15.34
C PHE A 220 1.93 -11.03 -16.70
N ASP A 221 0.91 -11.88 -16.72
CA ASP A 221 0.22 -12.37 -17.92
C ASP A 221 -0.97 -11.49 -18.35
N GLN A 222 -1.16 -10.33 -17.71
CA GLN A 222 -2.30 -9.44 -17.95
C GLN A 222 -1.86 -8.01 -18.28
N GLU A 223 -2.57 -7.39 -19.21
CA GLU A 223 -2.44 -5.95 -19.49
C GLU A 223 -2.93 -5.09 -18.31
N PHE A 224 -2.51 -3.83 -18.27
CA PHE A 224 -2.97 -2.87 -17.26
C PHE A 224 -4.49 -2.66 -17.33
N ARG A 225 -5.17 -2.84 -16.19
CA ARG A 225 -6.62 -2.67 -16.10
C ARG A 225 -6.99 -1.24 -15.75
N ALA A 226 -6.90 -0.37 -16.74
CA ALA A 226 -7.29 1.04 -16.61
C ALA A 226 -8.76 1.22 -16.18
N ASP A 227 -9.64 0.27 -16.52
CA ASP A 227 -11.03 0.22 -16.04
C ASP A 227 -11.14 -0.07 -14.55
N ALA A 228 -10.23 -0.86 -13.94
CA ALA A 228 -10.18 -1.05 -12.48
C ALA A 228 -9.95 0.30 -11.77
N VAL A 229 -8.96 1.05 -12.23
CA VAL A 229 -8.58 2.34 -11.65
C VAL A 229 -9.71 3.36 -11.81
N ARG A 230 -10.27 3.50 -13.02
CA ARG A 230 -11.40 4.42 -13.26
C ARG A 230 -12.65 4.04 -12.49
N SER A 231 -12.98 2.75 -12.42
CA SER A 231 -14.13 2.24 -11.64
C SER A 231 -13.96 2.60 -10.17
N SER A 232 -12.76 2.40 -9.61
CA SER A 232 -12.44 2.71 -8.21
C SER A 232 -12.59 4.20 -7.91
N TRP A 233 -11.96 5.07 -8.70
CA TRP A 233 -12.03 6.51 -8.49
C TRP A 233 -13.41 7.11 -8.77
N SER A 234 -14.21 6.51 -9.66
CA SER A 234 -15.62 6.93 -9.85
C SER A 234 -16.47 6.76 -8.59
N ARG A 235 -15.97 5.98 -7.62
CA ARG A 235 -16.56 5.76 -6.30
C ARG A 235 -15.74 6.38 -5.16
N GLY A 236 -14.74 7.22 -5.47
CA GLY A 236 -13.88 7.88 -4.49
C GLY A 236 -12.95 6.94 -3.73
N LYS A 237 -12.60 5.78 -4.30
CA LYS A 237 -11.79 4.76 -3.63
C LYS A 237 -10.40 4.67 -4.26
N LEU A 238 -9.35 4.68 -3.42
CA LEU A 238 -7.97 4.41 -3.86
C LEU A 238 -7.84 2.96 -4.35
N PRO A 239 -7.50 2.71 -5.62
CA PRO A 239 -7.18 1.35 -6.06
C PRO A 239 -5.81 0.92 -5.52
N VAL A 240 -5.78 -0.24 -4.86
CA VAL A 240 -4.56 -0.95 -4.46
C VAL A 240 -4.40 -2.19 -5.32
N LEU A 241 -3.48 -2.11 -6.28
CA LEU A 241 -3.11 -3.22 -7.11
C LEU A 241 -2.04 -4.06 -6.40
N THR A 242 -2.31 -5.34 -6.15
CA THR A 242 -1.26 -6.32 -5.90
C THR A 242 -0.81 -6.90 -7.23
N TRP A 243 0.44 -6.62 -7.61
CA TRP A 243 0.97 -6.99 -8.90
C TRP A 243 2.03 -8.08 -8.72
N GLU A 244 1.78 -9.24 -9.33
CA GLU A 244 2.55 -10.45 -9.09
C GLU A 244 3.30 -10.87 -10.34
N SER A 245 4.62 -11.07 -10.22
CA SER A 245 5.47 -11.63 -11.27
C SER A 245 5.23 -13.14 -11.45
N GLN A 246 4.01 -13.49 -11.85
CA GLN A 246 3.55 -14.82 -12.23
C GLN A 246 2.23 -14.72 -13.02
N PRO A 247 1.73 -15.81 -13.62
CA PRO A 247 0.37 -15.82 -14.17
C PRO A 247 -0.66 -15.65 -13.05
N ILE A 248 -1.71 -14.84 -13.25
CA ILE A 248 -2.74 -14.60 -12.22
C ILE A 248 -3.50 -15.86 -11.77
N LYS A 249 -3.46 -16.92 -12.59
CA LYS A 249 -4.09 -18.22 -12.29
C LYS A 249 -3.15 -19.19 -11.56
N ALA A 250 -1.89 -18.81 -11.32
CA ALA A 250 -0.99 -19.59 -10.49
C ALA A 250 -1.59 -19.74 -9.09
N GLY A 251 -1.43 -20.93 -8.50
CA GLY A 251 -1.95 -21.18 -7.17
C GLY A 251 -1.17 -20.40 -6.12
N ASN A 252 -1.85 -20.00 -5.03
CA ASN A 252 -1.14 -19.58 -3.82
C ASN A 252 -0.27 -20.75 -3.35
N ASN A 253 0.97 -20.47 -2.93
CA ASN A 253 1.97 -21.48 -2.57
C ASN A 253 2.49 -22.34 -3.73
N GLU A 254 2.53 -21.79 -4.95
CA GLU A 254 3.22 -22.38 -6.10
C GLU A 254 4.50 -21.59 -6.45
N PRO A 255 5.58 -21.71 -5.67
CA PRO A 255 6.80 -20.92 -5.87
C PRO A 255 7.58 -21.28 -7.14
N GLU A 256 7.26 -22.37 -7.83
CA GLU A 256 7.98 -22.82 -9.03
C GLU A 256 7.38 -22.18 -10.30
N GLN A 257 7.86 -20.99 -10.65
CA GLN A 257 7.50 -20.26 -11.88
C GLN A 257 8.79 -19.77 -12.56
N PRO A 258 9.63 -20.66 -13.11
CA PRO A 258 10.94 -20.27 -13.66
C PRO A 258 10.83 -19.30 -14.85
N ASP A 259 9.67 -19.24 -15.51
CA ASP A 259 9.43 -18.30 -16.59
C ASP A 259 9.22 -16.86 -16.13
N TYR A 260 9.01 -16.66 -14.83
CA TYR A 260 8.83 -15.37 -14.18
C TYR A 260 9.85 -15.16 -13.05
N SER A 261 11.02 -15.80 -13.14
CA SER A 261 12.08 -15.63 -12.14
C SER A 261 12.57 -14.18 -12.07
N LEU A 262 13.10 -13.78 -10.90
CA LEU A 262 13.63 -12.43 -10.71
C LEU A 262 14.76 -12.11 -11.69
N THR A 263 15.59 -13.09 -12.04
CA THR A 263 16.66 -12.91 -13.03
C THR A 263 16.11 -12.48 -14.40
N LYS A 264 14.97 -13.02 -14.85
CA LYS A 264 14.35 -12.63 -16.12
C LYS A 264 13.77 -11.21 -16.08
N ILE A 265 13.38 -10.73 -14.89
CA ILE A 265 12.97 -9.32 -14.73
C ILE A 265 14.21 -8.44 -14.82
N ILE A 266 15.28 -8.80 -14.08
CA ILE A 266 16.53 -8.04 -14.01
C ILE A 266 17.26 -7.98 -15.37
N ASP A 267 17.21 -9.04 -16.17
CA ASP A 267 17.86 -9.08 -17.49
C ASP A 267 17.07 -8.37 -18.60
N GLY A 268 15.88 -7.86 -18.27
CA GLY A 268 15.03 -7.09 -19.16
C GLY A 268 14.09 -7.92 -20.04
N SER A 269 13.95 -9.22 -19.81
CA SER A 269 13.03 -10.07 -20.59
C SER A 269 11.56 -9.60 -20.52
N PHE A 270 11.19 -8.88 -19.46
CA PHE A 270 9.85 -8.29 -19.29
C PHE A 270 9.75 -6.81 -19.70
N ASP A 271 10.83 -6.15 -20.14
CA ASP A 271 10.85 -4.69 -20.32
C ASP A 271 9.83 -4.17 -21.33
N SER A 272 9.57 -4.92 -22.41
CA SER A 272 8.55 -4.54 -23.38
C SER A 272 7.14 -4.53 -22.76
N TYR A 273 6.85 -5.51 -21.92
CA TYR A 273 5.58 -5.61 -21.20
C TYR A 273 5.48 -4.49 -20.16
N LEU A 274 6.52 -4.31 -19.33
CA LEU A 274 6.57 -3.28 -18.29
C LEU A 274 6.47 -1.86 -18.88
N THR A 275 7.10 -1.62 -20.04
CA THR A 275 7.02 -0.33 -20.73
C THR A 275 5.60 -0.04 -21.20
N THR A 276 4.93 -1.04 -21.80
CA THR A 276 3.53 -0.90 -22.21
C THR A 276 2.63 -0.65 -21.00
N TYR A 277 2.86 -1.38 -19.91
CA TYR A 277 2.11 -1.24 -18.66
C TYR A 277 2.25 0.18 -18.07
N ALA A 278 3.48 0.71 -18.03
CA ALA A 278 3.76 2.05 -17.53
C ALA A 278 3.17 3.15 -18.46
N ASP A 279 3.27 2.98 -19.77
CA ASP A 279 2.63 3.86 -20.76
C ASP A 279 1.10 3.91 -20.56
N ASP A 280 0.47 2.76 -20.29
CA ASP A 280 -0.97 2.66 -20.08
C ASP A 280 -1.41 3.31 -18.75
N ILE A 281 -0.58 3.25 -17.69
CA ILE A 281 -0.80 3.99 -16.45
C ILE A 281 -0.80 5.50 -16.73
N VAL A 282 0.22 5.99 -17.45
CA VAL A 282 0.34 7.40 -17.82
C VAL A 282 -0.83 7.85 -18.69
N ALA A 283 -1.25 7.02 -19.65
CA ALA A 283 -2.40 7.30 -20.50
C ALA A 283 -3.72 7.32 -19.72
N ASN A 284 -3.85 6.51 -18.67
CA ASN A 284 -5.02 6.51 -17.80
C ASN A 284 -5.07 7.75 -16.90
N GLY A 285 -3.91 8.30 -16.50
CA GLY A 285 -3.80 9.61 -15.85
C GLY A 285 -4.42 9.71 -14.45
N MET A 286 -4.70 8.58 -13.81
CA MET A 286 -5.25 8.49 -12.46
C MET A 286 -4.32 7.66 -11.58
N PRO A 287 -4.06 8.09 -10.34
CA PRO A 287 -3.10 7.42 -9.48
C PRO A 287 -3.62 6.08 -8.95
N LEU A 288 -2.69 5.19 -8.60
CA LEU A 288 -2.97 3.96 -7.87
C LEU A 288 -1.87 3.69 -6.85
N ALA A 289 -2.17 2.88 -5.85
CA ALA A 289 -1.14 2.28 -5.03
C ALA A 289 -0.80 0.87 -5.56
N LEU A 290 0.48 0.59 -5.71
CA LEU A 290 0.98 -0.64 -6.34
C LEU A 290 1.85 -1.42 -5.35
N ARG A 291 1.39 -2.62 -5.02
CA ARG A 291 2.04 -3.58 -4.12
C ARG A 291 2.68 -4.69 -4.96
N PHE A 292 3.90 -4.43 -5.41
CA PHE A 292 4.66 -5.32 -6.28
C PHE A 292 5.26 -6.48 -5.49
N ASP A 293 5.09 -7.72 -5.96
CA ASP A 293 5.75 -8.93 -5.43
C ASP A 293 5.76 -8.97 -3.89
N HIS A 294 4.55 -8.91 -3.34
CA HIS A 294 4.26 -8.88 -1.91
C HIS A 294 4.74 -10.13 -1.17
N GLU A 295 4.87 -10.04 0.16
CA GLU A 295 5.30 -11.16 1.04
C GLU A 295 6.62 -11.82 0.61
N MET A 296 7.51 -11.04 0.01
CA MET A 296 8.80 -11.48 -0.51
C MET A 296 9.72 -12.14 0.54
N ASN A 297 9.47 -11.88 1.83
CA ASN A 297 10.16 -12.53 2.94
C ASN A 297 9.64 -13.95 3.24
N GLY A 298 8.56 -14.39 2.60
CA GLY A 298 8.06 -15.77 2.66
C GLY A 298 8.89 -16.77 1.85
N THR A 299 8.31 -17.94 1.61
CA THR A 299 8.92 -19.05 0.84
C THR A 299 7.98 -19.62 -0.23
N TRP A 300 6.79 -19.03 -0.39
CA TRP A 300 5.67 -19.60 -1.14
C TRP A 300 5.44 -18.95 -2.51
N TYR A 301 6.12 -17.85 -2.81
CA TYR A 301 5.99 -17.13 -4.07
C TYR A 301 7.25 -17.24 -4.93
N PRO A 302 7.12 -17.10 -6.26
CA PRO A 302 8.25 -17.27 -7.18
C PRO A 302 9.34 -16.20 -7.08
N TRP A 303 9.05 -15.07 -6.42
CA TRP A 303 10.00 -14.02 -6.06
C TRP A 303 10.63 -14.19 -4.67
N SER A 304 10.35 -15.30 -3.96
CA SER A 304 11.03 -15.63 -2.70
C SER A 304 12.53 -15.88 -2.95
N THR A 305 13.39 -15.55 -1.99
CA THR A 305 14.83 -15.80 -2.14
C THR A 305 15.16 -17.29 -2.14
N ASP A 306 14.67 -18.04 -1.16
CA ASP A 306 14.91 -19.48 -1.02
C ASP A 306 13.73 -20.20 -0.32
N TYR A 307 13.77 -21.53 -0.30
CA TYR A 307 12.70 -22.37 0.27
C TYR A 307 12.70 -22.44 1.82
N GLY A 308 13.61 -21.74 2.50
CA GLY A 308 13.77 -21.81 3.95
C GLY A 308 14.24 -23.18 4.46
N ASN A 309 14.81 -24.00 3.57
CA ASN A 309 15.28 -25.36 3.85
C ASN A 309 16.43 -25.74 2.91
N SER A 310 16.89 -26.99 2.99
CA SER A 310 18.00 -27.52 2.20
C SER A 310 17.76 -27.60 0.69
N LYS A 311 16.54 -27.33 0.18
CA LYS A 311 16.24 -27.27 -1.26
C LYS A 311 16.93 -26.08 -1.95
N GLY A 312 17.29 -25.03 -1.21
CA GLY A 312 18.04 -23.88 -1.74
C GLY A 312 17.15 -22.82 -2.39
N ALA A 313 17.67 -22.15 -3.43
CA ALA A 313 17.03 -21.02 -4.09
C ALA A 313 15.71 -21.38 -4.79
N VAL A 314 14.72 -20.49 -4.71
CA VAL A 314 13.48 -20.57 -5.49
C VAL A 314 13.76 -20.01 -6.88
N ASN A 315 13.41 -20.74 -7.96
CA ASN A 315 13.63 -20.31 -9.36
C ASN A 315 15.05 -19.83 -9.72
N GLY A 316 16.06 -20.20 -8.93
CA GLY A 316 17.43 -19.70 -9.09
C GLY A 316 17.67 -18.28 -8.56
N ASN A 317 16.71 -17.69 -7.84
CA ASN A 317 16.83 -16.37 -7.23
C ASN A 317 18.01 -16.32 -6.25
N GLY A 318 18.82 -15.27 -6.33
CA GLY A 318 19.94 -15.02 -5.44
C GLY A 318 19.64 -13.96 -4.37
N PRO A 319 20.48 -13.88 -3.32
CA PRO A 319 20.43 -12.77 -2.37
C PRO A 319 20.51 -11.41 -3.08
N GLY A 320 19.55 -10.52 -2.77
CA GLY A 320 19.45 -9.18 -3.35
C GLY A 320 18.80 -9.10 -4.73
N ASP A 321 18.45 -10.22 -5.37
CA ASP A 321 17.76 -10.19 -6.67
C ASP A 321 16.36 -9.59 -6.56
N TYR A 322 15.67 -9.77 -5.43
CA TYR A 322 14.39 -9.10 -5.17
C TYR A 322 14.53 -7.57 -5.26
N VAL A 323 15.55 -7.02 -4.58
CA VAL A 323 15.84 -5.58 -4.61
C VAL A 323 16.17 -5.10 -6.01
N LYS A 324 17.01 -5.84 -6.75
CA LYS A 324 17.35 -5.48 -8.14
C LYS A 324 16.14 -5.50 -9.06
N ALA A 325 15.28 -6.52 -8.96
CA ALA A 325 14.06 -6.62 -9.75
C ALA A 325 13.10 -5.46 -9.44
N TRP A 326 12.89 -5.16 -8.16
CA TRP A 326 12.09 -4.00 -7.74
C TRP A 326 12.63 -2.69 -8.32
N GLN A 327 13.92 -2.43 -8.13
CA GLN A 327 14.56 -1.20 -8.62
C GLN A 327 14.48 -1.10 -10.14
N HIS A 328 14.65 -2.21 -10.85
CA HIS A 328 14.55 -2.26 -12.31
C HIS A 328 13.14 -1.88 -12.81
N VAL A 329 12.08 -2.46 -12.22
CA VAL A 329 10.69 -2.13 -12.56
C VAL A 329 10.38 -0.67 -12.23
N HIS A 330 10.77 -0.21 -11.04
CA HIS A 330 10.56 1.18 -10.61
C HIS A 330 11.29 2.18 -11.51
N ASP A 331 12.56 1.95 -11.84
CA ASP A 331 13.34 2.84 -12.72
C ASP A 331 12.77 2.88 -14.13
N LEU A 332 12.21 1.76 -14.61
CA LEU A 332 11.48 1.73 -15.88
C LEU A 332 10.21 2.59 -15.82
N PHE A 333 9.43 2.49 -14.74
CA PHE A 333 8.24 3.31 -14.53
C PHE A 333 8.59 4.80 -14.42
N GLU A 334 9.68 5.15 -13.73
CA GLU A 334 10.23 6.51 -13.67
C GLU A 334 10.56 7.04 -15.08
N ARG A 335 11.26 6.24 -15.91
CA ARG A 335 11.60 6.62 -17.30
C ARG A 335 10.38 6.81 -18.18
N GLN A 336 9.23 6.20 -17.88
CA GLN A 336 7.98 6.43 -18.59
C GLN A 336 7.12 7.54 -17.96
N GLY A 337 7.51 8.07 -16.79
CA GLY A 337 6.76 9.05 -16.01
C GLY A 337 5.56 8.46 -15.26
N ALA A 338 5.48 7.14 -15.11
CA ALA A 338 4.40 6.48 -14.38
C ALA A 338 4.51 6.68 -12.85
N ASN A 339 5.70 6.97 -12.33
CA ASN A 339 5.92 7.23 -10.90
C ASN A 339 5.20 8.49 -10.39
N ASP A 340 4.78 9.42 -11.27
CA ASP A 340 3.93 10.55 -10.86
C ASP A 340 2.50 10.10 -10.46
N LEU A 341 2.13 8.85 -10.79
CA LEU A 341 0.81 8.25 -10.59
C LEU A 341 0.84 6.98 -9.72
N VAL A 342 2.01 6.45 -9.36
CA VAL A 342 2.13 5.17 -8.66
C VAL A 342 2.70 5.38 -7.27
N ALA A 343 1.94 5.02 -6.24
CA ALA A 343 2.45 4.93 -4.87
C ALA A 343 2.97 3.51 -4.61
N TRP A 344 4.28 3.36 -4.43
CA TRP A 344 4.94 2.06 -4.29
C TRP A 344 4.83 1.51 -2.86
N ILE A 345 4.19 0.35 -2.70
CA ILE A 345 3.97 -0.33 -1.41
C ILE A 345 4.89 -1.55 -1.27
N TRP A 346 5.95 -1.45 -0.45
CA TRP A 346 6.81 -2.59 -0.11
C TRP A 346 6.22 -3.37 1.07
N ALA A 347 5.61 -4.53 0.81
CA ALA A 347 4.75 -5.22 1.78
C ALA A 347 5.20 -6.64 2.14
N PRO A 348 6.06 -6.83 3.16
CA PRO A 348 6.37 -8.15 3.71
C PRO A 348 5.21 -8.77 4.51
N THR A 349 5.27 -10.09 4.73
CA THR A 349 4.37 -10.82 5.63
C THR A 349 4.93 -10.90 7.05
N ARG A 350 4.11 -11.37 8.00
CA ARG A 350 4.50 -11.51 9.42
C ARG A 350 5.70 -12.45 9.62
N ILE A 351 6.71 -11.98 10.37
CA ILE A 351 8.00 -12.67 10.52
C ILE A 351 7.96 -13.90 11.43
N ASP A 352 6.99 -13.96 12.35
CA ASP A 352 6.95 -14.96 13.42
C ASP A 352 6.44 -16.33 12.95
N ARG A 353 6.02 -16.42 11.68
CA ARG A 353 5.54 -17.64 11.01
C ARG A 353 6.40 -18.08 9.83
N LEU A 354 7.66 -17.64 9.81
CA LEU A 354 8.58 -17.89 8.71
C LEU A 354 9.66 -18.91 9.06
N ALA A 355 10.36 -19.39 8.03
CA ALA A 355 11.46 -20.32 8.16
C ALA A 355 12.59 -19.72 9.02
N THR A 356 13.09 -20.52 9.96
CA THR A 356 14.13 -20.10 10.93
C THR A 356 15.54 -20.50 10.50
N GLY A 357 15.74 -20.98 9.27
CA GLY A 357 17.01 -21.52 8.76
C GLY A 357 17.49 -22.82 9.43
N LYS A 358 16.82 -23.29 10.50
CA LYS A 358 17.21 -24.49 11.27
C LYS A 358 17.22 -25.77 10.44
N THR A 359 16.48 -25.79 9.33
CA THR A 359 16.36 -26.90 8.39
C THR A 359 17.22 -26.71 7.13
N GLY A 360 18.21 -25.80 7.19
CA GLY A 360 18.91 -25.26 6.01
C GLY A 360 18.20 -24.04 5.45
N GLY A 361 18.83 -23.33 4.51
CA GLY A 361 18.30 -22.08 3.93
C GLY A 361 18.52 -20.85 4.82
N SER A 362 17.92 -19.72 4.42
CA SER A 362 18.02 -18.46 5.16
C SER A 362 17.17 -18.47 6.44
N ASP A 363 17.49 -17.60 7.40
CA ASP A 363 16.61 -17.30 8.54
C ASP A 363 15.73 -16.09 8.21
N HIS A 364 14.52 -16.37 7.76
CA HIS A 364 13.54 -15.39 7.27
C HIS A 364 12.90 -14.57 8.39
N THR A 365 13.18 -14.92 9.66
CA THR A 365 12.62 -14.23 10.83
C THR A 365 13.45 -13.01 11.27
N THR A 366 14.67 -12.87 10.75
CA THR A 366 15.64 -11.87 11.22
C THR A 366 15.44 -10.51 10.55
N GLN A 367 15.74 -9.44 11.30
CA GLN A 367 15.77 -8.09 10.74
C GLN A 367 16.80 -7.96 9.60
N ALA A 368 17.93 -8.67 9.68
CA ALA A 368 18.96 -8.63 8.63
C ALA A 368 18.44 -9.20 7.30
N PHE A 369 17.70 -10.31 7.35
CA PHE A 369 17.07 -10.88 6.16
C PHE A 369 16.00 -9.94 5.59
N LEU A 370 15.09 -9.45 6.43
CA LEU A 370 14.06 -8.52 5.97
C LEU A 370 14.66 -7.23 5.39
N ALA A 371 15.71 -6.69 6.02
CA ALA A 371 16.43 -5.52 5.52
C ALA A 371 17.09 -5.77 4.15
N SER A 372 17.56 -6.99 3.88
CA SER A 372 18.15 -7.37 2.59
C SER A 372 17.16 -7.35 1.43
N LEU A 373 15.85 -7.31 1.73
CA LEU A 373 14.75 -7.25 0.77
C LEU A 373 14.19 -5.84 0.61
N TYR A 374 14.70 -4.85 1.36
CA TYR A 374 14.24 -3.46 1.27
C TYR A 374 14.90 -2.75 0.08
N PRO A 375 14.12 -2.24 -0.90
CA PRO A 375 14.68 -1.64 -2.12
C PRO A 375 15.38 -0.29 -1.92
N GLY A 376 15.20 0.33 -0.75
CA GLY A 376 15.71 1.66 -0.43
C GLY A 376 14.61 2.71 -0.34
N ALA A 377 14.89 3.80 0.37
CA ALA A 377 13.89 4.83 0.70
C ALA A 377 13.37 5.62 -0.52
N ASP A 378 14.15 5.69 -1.60
CA ASP A 378 13.78 6.37 -2.83
C ASP A 378 12.89 5.52 -3.76
N TYR A 379 12.73 4.22 -3.44
CA TYR A 379 11.99 3.24 -4.25
C TYR A 379 10.68 2.78 -3.60
N VAL A 380 10.37 3.31 -2.41
CA VAL A 380 9.23 2.90 -1.59
C VAL A 380 8.56 4.14 -1.03
N ASP A 381 7.29 4.33 -1.36
CA ASP A 381 6.49 5.43 -0.80
C ASP A 381 5.83 5.03 0.52
N ILE A 382 5.27 3.81 0.56
CA ILE A 382 4.55 3.27 1.71
C ILE A 382 5.15 1.91 2.09
N VAL A 383 5.37 1.69 3.38
CA VAL A 383 5.71 0.37 3.89
C VAL A 383 4.41 -0.41 4.09
N GLY A 384 4.28 -1.56 3.45
CA GLY A 384 3.14 -2.45 3.64
C GLY A 384 3.40 -3.51 4.71
N MET A 385 2.34 -4.20 5.12
CA MET A 385 2.45 -5.46 5.83
C MET A 385 1.23 -6.35 5.57
N SER A 386 1.45 -7.61 5.21
CA SER A 386 0.42 -8.64 5.27
C SER A 386 0.41 -9.33 6.63
N GLY A 387 -0.76 -9.59 7.20
CA GLY A 387 -0.87 -10.21 8.52
C GLY A 387 -2.24 -10.80 8.81
N TYR A 388 -2.25 -12.11 9.09
CA TYR A 388 -3.47 -12.86 9.35
C TYR A 388 -3.48 -13.51 10.72
N TYR A 389 -4.64 -13.50 11.37
CA TYR A 389 -4.95 -14.34 12.51
C TYR A 389 -5.62 -15.64 12.05
N ARG A 390 -4.82 -16.69 11.80
CA ARG A 390 -5.24 -18.02 11.30
C ARG A 390 -4.54 -19.17 12.02
N PRO A 391 -5.07 -20.40 11.88
CA PRO A 391 -4.29 -21.60 12.13
C PRO A 391 -2.95 -21.65 11.34
N PRO A 392 -1.98 -22.44 11.85
CA PRO A 392 -2.01 -23.18 13.11
C PRO A 392 -1.88 -22.25 14.32
N TYR A 393 -2.70 -22.49 15.34
CA TYR A 393 -2.62 -21.80 16.62
C TYR A 393 -1.66 -22.53 17.55
N ASP A 394 -0.80 -21.76 18.19
CA ASP A 394 0.09 -22.16 19.28
C ASP A 394 -0.14 -21.23 20.49
N ASP A 395 0.57 -21.47 21.60
CA ASP A 395 0.44 -20.67 22.83
C ASP A 395 0.71 -19.16 22.61
N LYS A 396 1.40 -18.80 21.52
CA LYS A 396 1.75 -17.41 21.15
C LYS A 396 0.70 -16.77 20.24
N SER A 397 -0.27 -17.54 19.76
CA SER A 397 -1.29 -17.14 18.79
C SER A 397 -2.50 -16.50 19.47
N GLN A 398 -2.26 -15.43 20.23
CA GLN A 398 -3.33 -14.68 20.88
C GLN A 398 -4.11 -13.89 19.83
N PRO A 399 -5.45 -13.73 19.96
CA PRO A 399 -6.28 -12.93 19.06
C PRO A 399 -6.07 -11.43 19.32
N THR A 400 -4.85 -10.96 19.11
CA THR A 400 -4.46 -9.57 19.36
C THR A 400 -3.68 -8.99 18.18
N PHE A 401 -3.75 -7.67 18.08
CA PHE A 401 -2.93 -6.90 17.16
C PHE A 401 -1.45 -7.19 17.36
N ASP A 402 -0.97 -7.15 18.60
CA ASP A 402 0.47 -7.30 18.90
C ASP A 402 1.00 -8.69 18.51
N SER A 403 0.22 -9.75 18.74
CA SER A 403 0.56 -11.11 18.30
C SER A 403 0.67 -11.20 16.78
N THR A 404 -0.12 -10.43 16.02
CA THR A 404 -0.12 -10.48 14.55
C THR A 404 0.93 -9.56 13.92
N PHE A 405 1.11 -8.35 14.47
CA PHE A 405 1.83 -7.26 13.83
C PHE A 405 3.07 -6.79 14.59
N GLY A 406 3.08 -6.89 15.93
CA GLY A 406 4.04 -6.17 16.79
C GLY A 406 5.51 -6.47 16.46
N ALA A 407 5.86 -7.75 16.30
CA ALA A 407 7.22 -8.16 15.99
C ALA A 407 7.70 -7.66 14.62
N THR A 408 6.83 -7.72 13.61
CA THR A 408 7.12 -7.27 12.25
C THR A 408 7.20 -5.75 12.19
N LEU A 409 6.23 -5.03 12.74
CA LEU A 409 6.22 -3.56 12.80
C LEU A 409 7.49 -3.00 13.43
N LYS A 410 8.02 -3.67 14.48
CA LYS A 410 9.30 -3.29 15.08
C LYS A 410 10.45 -3.37 14.07
N GLN A 411 10.53 -4.41 13.24
CA GLN A 411 11.56 -4.52 12.21
C GLN A 411 11.33 -3.50 11.08
N LEU A 412 10.09 -3.30 10.64
CA LEU A 412 9.75 -2.34 9.59
C LEU A 412 10.17 -0.91 9.96
N ARG A 413 9.84 -0.47 11.19
CA ARG A 413 10.23 0.86 11.71
C ARG A 413 11.74 1.03 11.83
N ALA A 414 12.50 -0.06 12.02
CA ALA A 414 13.96 -0.02 12.07
C ALA A 414 14.59 0.01 10.66
N ILE A 415 13.96 -0.64 9.67
CA ILE A 415 14.46 -0.75 8.30
C ILE A 415 14.12 0.49 7.48
N ALA A 416 12.91 1.03 7.64
CA ALA A 416 12.37 2.13 6.86
C ALA A 416 11.83 3.24 7.78
N PRO A 417 12.69 3.90 8.58
CA PRO A 417 12.26 4.91 9.53
C PRO A 417 11.59 6.09 8.82
N GLY A 418 10.48 6.57 9.38
CA GLY A 418 9.74 7.74 8.89
C GLY A 418 8.82 7.47 7.69
N LYS A 419 8.73 6.23 7.20
CA LYS A 419 7.74 5.84 6.20
C LYS A 419 6.40 5.51 6.87
N ASN A 420 5.31 5.94 6.26
CA ASN A 420 3.95 5.54 6.65
C ASN A 420 3.75 4.04 6.37
N ILE A 421 2.95 3.39 7.22
CA ILE A 421 2.70 1.95 7.19
C ILE A 421 1.25 1.67 6.82
N LEU A 422 1.02 0.90 5.76
CA LEU A 422 -0.28 0.33 5.44
C LEU A 422 -0.31 -1.14 5.86
N LEU A 423 -1.30 -1.56 6.65
CA LEU A 423 -1.56 -2.99 6.83
C LEU A 423 -2.26 -3.50 5.56
N ALA A 424 -1.44 -3.74 4.54
CA ALA A 424 -1.82 -3.83 3.14
C ALA A 424 -2.73 -5.03 2.82
N GLU A 425 -2.72 -6.06 3.66
CA GLU A 425 -3.66 -7.16 3.59
C GLU A 425 -3.78 -7.86 4.94
N ILE A 426 -4.96 -7.80 5.55
CA ILE A 426 -5.21 -8.39 6.86
C ILE A 426 -6.49 -9.21 6.91
N GLY A 427 -6.56 -10.17 7.83
CA GLY A 427 -7.76 -10.95 8.08
C GLY A 427 -7.71 -11.71 9.41
N ALA A 428 -8.87 -11.94 10.02
CA ALA A 428 -9.00 -12.75 11.23
C ALA A 428 -10.02 -13.89 11.08
N SER A 429 -9.63 -15.12 11.42
CA SER A 429 -10.39 -16.33 11.10
C SER A 429 -11.35 -16.62 12.23
N GLU A 430 -12.48 -17.22 11.90
CA GLU A 430 -13.41 -17.77 12.90
C GLU A 430 -12.90 -19.09 13.50
N THR A 431 -12.11 -19.83 12.73
CA THR A 431 -11.53 -21.09 13.18
C THR A 431 -10.41 -20.74 14.14
N GLY A 432 -10.56 -20.94 15.45
CA GLY A 432 -9.57 -20.62 16.48
C GLY A 432 -10.19 -20.61 17.88
N GLY A 433 -11.44 -20.16 17.97
CA GLY A 433 -12.13 -19.95 19.24
C GLY A 433 -12.83 -21.17 19.84
N SER A 434 -13.24 -20.98 21.09
CA SER A 434 -14.07 -21.86 21.91
C SER A 434 -15.19 -22.53 21.10
N SER A 435 -15.44 -23.82 21.35
CA SER A 435 -16.64 -24.52 20.85
C SER A 435 -17.94 -24.01 21.48
N ASP A 436 -17.86 -23.07 22.43
CA ASP A 436 -19.00 -22.37 23.02
C ASP A 436 -19.48 -21.22 22.09
N PRO A 437 -20.66 -21.35 21.46
CA PRO A 437 -21.20 -20.32 20.57
C PRO A 437 -21.61 -19.03 21.31
N THR A 438 -21.64 -19.03 22.65
CA THR A 438 -21.96 -17.85 23.47
C THR A 438 -20.73 -17.04 23.87
N ALA A 439 -19.53 -17.59 23.70
CA ALA A 439 -18.29 -16.86 23.92
C ALA A 439 -18.06 -15.85 22.78
N THR A 440 -17.54 -14.67 23.13
CA THR A 440 -17.02 -13.71 22.16
C THR A 440 -16.01 -14.39 21.25
N SER A 441 -16.22 -14.32 19.93
CA SER A 441 -15.29 -14.91 18.97
C SER A 441 -13.89 -14.33 19.15
N GLU A 442 -12.88 -15.15 18.90
CA GLU A 442 -11.50 -14.68 18.85
C GLU A 442 -11.31 -13.64 17.74
N LYS A 443 -12.05 -13.75 16.63
CA LYS A 443 -12.09 -12.71 15.61
C LYS A 443 -12.61 -11.37 16.15
N ALA A 444 -13.69 -11.36 16.93
CA ALA A 444 -14.17 -10.14 17.59
C ALA A 444 -13.14 -9.59 18.60
N GLN A 445 -12.46 -10.45 19.36
CA GLN A 445 -11.36 -10.03 20.25
C GLN A 445 -10.21 -9.39 19.47
N TRP A 446 -9.84 -9.99 18.34
CA TRP A 446 -8.81 -9.48 17.44
C TRP A 446 -9.20 -8.13 16.84
N PHE A 447 -10.45 -7.93 16.43
CA PHE A 447 -10.93 -6.62 15.98
C PHE A 447 -10.86 -5.57 17.08
N ASN A 448 -11.34 -5.87 18.28
CA ASN A 448 -11.23 -4.95 19.41
C ASN A 448 -9.77 -4.54 19.65
N SER A 449 -8.86 -5.53 19.65
CA SER A 449 -7.43 -5.28 19.81
C SER A 449 -6.82 -4.49 18.65
N LEU A 450 -7.25 -4.70 17.41
CA LEU A 450 -6.82 -3.93 16.24
C LEU A 450 -7.19 -2.45 16.42
N PHE A 451 -8.44 -2.14 16.72
CA PHE A 451 -8.87 -0.74 16.86
C PHE A 451 -8.28 -0.05 18.11
N ASP A 452 -8.06 -0.79 19.20
CA ASP A 452 -7.31 -0.27 20.35
C ASP A 452 -5.86 0.08 19.99
N ALA A 453 -5.22 -0.74 19.16
CA ALA A 453 -3.87 -0.46 18.67
C ALA A 453 -3.85 0.73 17.69
N LEU A 454 -4.84 0.88 16.81
CA LEU A 454 -4.93 2.02 15.89
C LEU A 454 -5.20 3.35 16.61
N ALA A 455 -5.91 3.32 17.74
CA ALA A 455 -6.12 4.50 18.58
C ALA A 455 -4.88 4.88 19.40
N ASN A 456 -3.89 3.98 19.54
CA ASN A 456 -2.67 4.26 20.27
C ASN A 456 -1.75 5.19 19.44
N PRO A 457 -1.33 6.37 19.97
CA PRO A 457 -0.43 7.28 19.26
C PRO A 457 0.92 6.66 18.86
N ALA A 458 1.35 5.57 19.52
CA ALA A 458 2.54 4.82 19.12
C ALA A 458 2.41 4.14 17.74
N ASN A 459 1.19 4.08 17.18
CA ASN A 459 0.87 3.55 15.86
C ASN A 459 0.26 4.64 14.94
N ALA A 460 0.61 5.90 15.17
CA ALA A 460 0.20 7.01 14.31
C ALA A 460 0.82 6.95 12.91
N ASP A 461 1.93 6.23 12.75
CA ASP A 461 2.57 5.93 11.47
C ASP A 461 1.82 4.89 10.63
N ILE A 462 0.90 4.13 11.24
CA ILE A 462 -0.01 3.27 10.47
C ILE A 462 -1.04 4.20 9.82
N ILE A 463 -1.22 4.14 8.52
CA ILE A 463 -2.16 5.01 7.78
C ILE A 463 -3.43 4.29 7.35
N GLY A 464 -3.61 3.03 7.73
CA GLY A 464 -4.83 2.28 7.43
C GLY A 464 -4.61 0.79 7.24
N PHE A 465 -5.62 0.12 6.71
CA PHE A 465 -5.55 -1.29 6.36
C PHE A 465 -6.44 -1.65 5.16
N SER A 466 -6.10 -2.75 4.48
CA SER A 466 -6.99 -3.42 3.53
C SER A 466 -7.38 -4.79 4.08
N TYR A 467 -8.68 -5.02 4.28
CA TYR A 467 -9.21 -6.25 4.86
C TYR A 467 -9.56 -7.26 3.77
N PHE A 468 -9.07 -8.49 3.90
CA PHE A 468 -9.29 -9.55 2.93
C PHE A 468 -10.63 -10.26 3.19
N ASP A 469 -11.72 -9.69 2.65
CA ASP A 469 -13.10 -10.14 2.88
C ASP A 469 -13.48 -11.32 1.95
N LEU A 470 -12.82 -12.45 2.14
CA LEU A 470 -13.00 -13.64 1.31
C LEU A 470 -12.98 -14.92 2.14
N VAL A 471 -13.51 -15.99 1.55
CA VAL A 471 -13.29 -17.35 2.06
C VAL A 471 -12.13 -17.95 1.29
N ALA A 472 -11.07 -18.31 2.00
CA ALA A 472 -9.87 -18.87 1.39
C ALA A 472 -9.49 -20.19 2.06
N THR A 473 -9.29 -21.22 1.26
CA THR A 473 -8.74 -22.47 1.74
C THR A 473 -7.23 -22.45 1.61
N THR A 474 -6.54 -22.54 2.75
CA THR A 474 -5.08 -22.59 2.84
C THR A 474 -4.63 -23.99 3.25
N VAL A 475 -3.45 -24.41 2.80
CA VAL A 475 -2.77 -25.59 3.35
C VAL A 475 -1.61 -25.08 4.21
N VAL A 476 -1.59 -25.45 5.49
CA VAL A 476 -0.47 -25.17 6.40
C VAL A 476 -0.06 -26.49 7.04
N ASP A 477 1.23 -26.83 6.96
CA ASP A 477 1.77 -28.11 7.44
C ASP A 477 0.98 -29.32 6.91
N GLU A 478 0.66 -29.32 5.61
CA GLU A 478 -0.16 -30.34 4.92
C GLU A 478 -1.63 -30.42 5.39
N VAL A 479 -2.05 -29.57 6.33
CA VAL A 479 -3.43 -29.48 6.81
C VAL A 479 -4.19 -28.42 6.03
N ARG A 480 -5.25 -28.86 5.33
CA ARG A 480 -6.17 -27.96 4.64
C ARG A 480 -7.12 -27.31 5.64
N SER A 481 -7.05 -25.99 5.77
CA SER A 481 -7.95 -25.18 6.59
C SER A 481 -8.69 -24.17 5.70
N THR A 482 -10.02 -24.14 5.80
CA THR A 482 -10.82 -23.08 5.19
C THR A 482 -10.97 -21.95 6.20
N ASN A 483 -10.39 -20.81 5.90
CA ASN A 483 -10.52 -19.61 6.70
C ASN A 483 -11.66 -18.76 6.13
N ASP A 484 -12.62 -18.42 6.98
CA ASP A 484 -13.68 -17.47 6.64
C ASP A 484 -13.30 -16.09 7.19
N TRP A 485 -12.70 -15.28 6.31
CA TRP A 485 -12.23 -13.96 6.69
C TRP A 485 -13.33 -12.91 6.62
N ARG A 486 -14.47 -13.18 5.98
CA ARG A 486 -15.53 -12.18 5.74
C ARG A 486 -15.95 -11.47 7.02
N LEU A 487 -16.16 -10.16 6.99
CA LEU A 487 -16.65 -9.35 8.12
C LEU A 487 -18.00 -9.86 8.61
N THR A 488 -18.84 -10.34 7.69
CA THR A 488 -20.17 -10.92 7.94
C THR A 488 -20.16 -12.40 8.33
N SER A 489 -19.01 -13.00 8.64
CA SER A 489 -18.90 -14.43 9.03
C SER A 489 -19.66 -14.76 10.32
N ARG A 490 -19.73 -13.81 11.26
CA ARG A 490 -20.46 -13.92 12.54
C ARG A 490 -20.97 -12.55 12.97
N SER A 491 -22.11 -12.51 13.67
CA SER A 491 -22.76 -11.25 14.06
C SER A 491 -21.97 -10.46 15.12
N ASP A 492 -21.29 -11.13 16.05
CA ASP A 492 -20.43 -10.48 17.05
C ASP A 492 -19.10 -9.99 16.44
N SER A 493 -18.52 -10.73 15.49
CA SER A 493 -17.37 -10.27 14.70
C SER A 493 -17.69 -8.98 13.95
N LEU A 494 -18.83 -8.94 13.25
CA LEU A 494 -19.31 -7.74 12.56
C LEU A 494 -19.56 -6.59 13.55
N ALA A 495 -20.24 -6.87 14.68
CA ALA A 495 -20.53 -5.84 15.68
C ALA A 495 -19.25 -5.23 16.29
N ALA A 496 -18.23 -6.06 16.57
CA ALA A 496 -16.92 -5.58 17.04
C ALA A 496 -16.22 -4.71 15.98
N PHE A 497 -16.27 -5.12 14.71
CA PHE A 497 -15.71 -4.34 13.62
C PHE A 497 -16.40 -2.98 13.46
N THR A 498 -17.74 -2.97 13.36
CA THR A 498 -18.55 -1.74 13.24
C THR A 498 -18.33 -0.80 14.42
N ALA A 499 -18.27 -1.32 15.65
CA ALA A 499 -17.99 -0.51 16.83
C ALA A 499 -16.58 0.12 16.78
N GLY A 500 -15.60 -0.61 16.23
CA GLY A 500 -14.23 -0.14 16.10
C GLY A 500 -14.02 0.88 14.98
N ILE A 501 -14.55 0.63 13.78
CA ILE A 501 -14.34 1.49 12.60
C ILE A 501 -15.00 2.88 12.75
N THR A 502 -16.06 2.97 13.56
CA THR A 502 -16.80 4.22 13.82
C THR A 502 -16.26 5.04 15.00
N ARG A 503 -15.19 4.57 15.66
CA ARG A 503 -14.53 5.31 16.73
C ARG A 503 -13.93 6.62 16.19
N ARG A 504 -13.90 7.66 17.04
CA ARG A 504 -13.33 8.97 16.69
C ARG A 504 -11.83 9.10 16.95
N ASP A 505 -11.28 8.24 17.80
CA ASP A 505 -9.87 8.25 18.20
C ASP A 505 -8.97 7.39 17.30
N VAL A 506 -9.55 6.70 16.32
CA VAL A 506 -8.81 5.85 15.36
C VAL A 506 -8.45 6.58 14.07
N GLY A 507 -8.86 7.84 13.87
CA GLY A 507 -8.41 8.67 12.74
C GLY A 507 -9.04 8.34 11.38
N TYR A 508 -10.23 7.73 11.35
CA TYR A 508 -11.01 7.53 10.13
C TYR A 508 -11.94 8.73 9.87
N ASP A 509 -12.11 9.09 8.60
CA ASP A 509 -13.14 10.03 8.12
C ASP A 509 -13.90 9.37 6.96
N LEU A 510 -14.77 8.41 7.30
CA LEU A 510 -15.49 7.58 6.34
C LEU A 510 -16.91 8.08 6.17
N GLN A 511 -17.43 7.98 4.94
CA GLN A 511 -18.82 8.27 4.67
C GLN A 511 -19.71 7.17 5.27
N PRO A 512 -20.87 7.51 5.86
CA PRO A 512 -21.87 6.50 6.22
C PRO A 512 -22.34 5.74 4.97
N SER A 513 -22.43 4.42 5.06
CA SER A 513 -23.03 3.63 3.97
C SER A 513 -24.56 3.85 3.96
N PRO A 514 -25.20 3.94 2.77
CA PRO A 514 -26.64 4.16 2.62
C PRO A 514 -27.55 3.08 3.21
#